data_AF-S8DS59-F1
#
_entry.id   AF-S8DS59-F1
#
_cell.length_a   1.000
_cell.length_b   1.000
_cell.length_c   1.000
_cell.angle_alpha   90.00
_cell.angle_beta   90.00
_cell.angle_gamma   90.00
#
_symmetry.space_group_name_H-M   'P 1'
#
loop_
_entity.id
_entity.type
_entity.pdbx_description
1 polymer ?
#
loop_
_entity_poly.entity_id
_entity_poly.type
_entity_poly.pdbx_seq_one_letter_code
_entity_poly.pdbx_strand_id
1 'polypeptide(L)'
;MITAIRGHLRLIPDAESDEQDIWRGLRHKDLRRPVVDFLWKGIHRAHRIGQFWLKIPGHEDRAVCEWCNEQDSLEHILLQCSAVGQSTVWDLAKAAWNRKNSSWVPLKLHDLLAIGPRSRVLMPGKPTAGHLARFWRILISESAYLIWKLRCERVIGRSEDNHWQHKTANVRACWLSTMNSRLRQDATGTSHKFGRLALEKNLVIKTWEYVIKGEDMISTDWTSQKRVLVGIDPELAREPEPGDHRVPH
;
A
#
# COMPACT_ATOMS: atom_id res chain seq x y z
N MET A 1 -8.62 -9.92 -16.76
CA MET A 1 -8.15 -9.76 -15.37
C MET A 1 -9.27 -9.97 -14.38
N ILE A 2 -10.43 -9.32 -14.56
CA ILE A 2 -11.56 -9.40 -13.62
C ILE A 2 -11.99 -10.84 -13.29
N THR A 3 -12.06 -11.73 -14.28
CA THR A 3 -12.35 -13.17 -14.07
C THR A 3 -11.36 -13.85 -13.14
N ALA A 4 -10.06 -13.55 -13.28
CA ALA A 4 -9.01 -14.12 -12.43
C ALA A 4 -9.10 -13.57 -10.99
N ILE A 5 -9.44 -12.29 -10.83
CA ILE A 5 -9.69 -11.68 -9.53
C ILE A 5 -10.87 -12.36 -8.84
N ARG A 6 -11.98 -12.58 -9.54
CA ARG A 6 -13.15 -13.29 -9.00
C ARG A 6 -12.81 -14.73 -8.62
N GLY A 7 -12.05 -15.43 -9.47
CA GLY A 7 -11.54 -16.77 -9.18
C GLY A 7 -10.71 -16.79 -7.89
N HIS A 8 -9.80 -15.84 -7.71
CA HIS A 8 -9.01 -15.69 -6.50
C HIS A 8 -9.88 -15.43 -5.26
N LEU A 9 -10.86 -14.52 -5.35
CA LEU A 9 -11.75 -14.22 -4.22
C LEU A 9 -12.62 -15.42 -3.81
N ARG A 10 -13.07 -16.25 -4.76
CA ARG A 10 -13.84 -17.48 -4.44
C ARG A 10 -13.05 -18.51 -3.63
N LEU A 11 -11.73 -18.45 -3.67
CA LEU A 11 -10.86 -19.32 -2.87
C LEU A 11 -10.70 -18.81 -1.44
N ILE A 12 -11.19 -17.61 -1.13
CA ILE A 12 -11.14 -16.99 0.19
C ILE A 12 -12.53 -17.13 0.82
N PRO A 13 -12.67 -17.87 1.93
CA PRO A 13 -13.94 -17.98 2.64
C PRO A 13 -14.51 -16.60 2.98
N ASP A 14 -15.83 -16.45 2.78
CA ASP A 14 -16.62 -15.25 3.08
C ASP A 14 -16.21 -13.98 2.29
N ALA A 15 -15.35 -14.11 1.28
CA ALA A 15 -15.01 -13.01 0.41
C ALA A 15 -16.12 -12.75 -0.63
N GLU A 16 -16.58 -11.50 -0.66
CA GLU A 16 -17.35 -10.94 -1.77
C GLU A 16 -16.56 -11.13 -3.08
N SER A 17 -17.13 -11.87 -4.02
CA SER A 17 -16.47 -12.26 -5.28
C SER A 17 -17.22 -11.79 -6.53
N ASP A 18 -18.27 -10.97 -6.34
CA ASP A 18 -18.97 -10.37 -7.46
C ASP A 18 -18.20 -9.20 -8.03
N GLU A 19 -18.34 -9.03 -9.34
CA GLU A 19 -17.64 -7.96 -10.05
C GLU A 19 -18.01 -6.57 -9.53
N GLN A 20 -19.27 -6.37 -9.14
CA GLN A 20 -19.75 -5.12 -8.57
C GLN A 20 -19.02 -4.78 -7.26
N ASP A 21 -18.67 -5.77 -6.44
CA ASP A 21 -17.95 -5.57 -5.18
C ASP A 21 -16.51 -5.11 -5.40
N ILE A 22 -15.86 -5.66 -6.42
CA ILE A 22 -14.52 -5.25 -6.84
C ILE A 22 -14.54 -3.77 -7.25
N TRP A 23 -15.48 -3.39 -8.12
CA TRP A 23 -15.59 -2.00 -8.59
C TRP A 23 -16.00 -1.02 -7.49
N ARG A 24 -16.94 -1.40 -6.63
CA ARG A 24 -17.32 -0.62 -5.44
C ARG A 24 -16.15 -0.47 -4.47
N GLY A 25 -15.36 -1.53 -4.32
CA GLY A 25 -14.13 -1.55 -3.55
C GLY A 25 -13.08 -0.55 -4.03
N LEU A 26 -12.89 -0.42 -5.34
CA LEU A 26 -11.97 0.58 -5.91
C LEU A 26 -12.42 2.02 -5.66
N ARG A 27 -13.72 2.27 -5.44
CA ARG A 27 -14.25 3.60 -5.13
C ARG A 27 -14.29 3.89 -3.63
N HIS A 28 -13.65 3.07 -2.81
CA HIS A 28 -13.64 3.25 -1.36
C HIS A 28 -12.98 4.58 -0.97
N LYS A 29 -13.58 5.31 -0.01
CA LYS A 29 -13.11 6.63 0.45
C LYS A 29 -11.68 6.67 1.02
N ASP A 30 -11.17 5.49 1.39
CA ASP A 30 -9.80 5.34 1.92
C ASP A 30 -8.74 5.36 0.82
N LEU A 31 -9.13 5.23 -0.46
CA LEU A 31 -8.22 5.21 -1.59
C LEU A 31 -8.12 6.60 -2.23
N ARG A 32 -6.90 7.07 -2.52
CA ARG A 32 -6.70 8.33 -3.23
C ARG A 32 -7.02 8.16 -4.72
N ARG A 33 -7.53 9.21 -5.36
CA ARG A 33 -7.88 9.17 -6.79
C ARG A 33 -6.77 8.63 -7.71
N PRO A 34 -5.49 9.03 -7.57
CA PRO A 34 -4.41 8.47 -8.41
C PRO A 34 -4.20 6.96 -8.20
N VAL A 35 -4.41 6.48 -6.98
CA VAL A 35 -4.31 5.06 -6.63
C VAL A 35 -5.48 4.29 -7.23
N VAL A 36 -6.70 4.86 -7.20
CA VAL A 36 -7.88 4.28 -7.86
C VAL A 36 -7.66 4.16 -9.36
N ASP A 37 -7.18 5.22 -10.03
CA ASP A 37 -6.86 5.19 -11.46
C ASP A 37 -5.79 4.13 -11.77
N PHE A 38 -4.74 4.06 -10.96
CA PHE A 38 -3.70 3.04 -11.09
C PHE A 38 -4.24 1.60 -10.99
N LEU A 39 -5.06 1.30 -9.98
CA LEU A 39 -5.65 -0.02 -9.80
C LEU A 39 -6.66 -0.35 -10.89
N TRP A 40 -7.50 0.63 -11.27
CA TRP A 40 -8.45 0.49 -12.38
C TRP A 40 -7.73 0.12 -13.68
N LYS A 41 -6.66 0.86 -14.04
CA LYS A 41 -5.80 0.52 -15.19
C LYS A 41 -5.17 -0.86 -15.05
N GLY A 42 -4.84 -1.28 -13.83
CA GLY A 42 -4.35 -2.63 -13.55
C GLY A 42 -5.37 -3.72 -13.89
N ILE A 43 -6.63 -3.55 -13.48
CA ILE A 43 -7.72 -4.48 -13.82
C ILE A 43 -7.97 -4.49 -15.34
N HIS A 44 -7.95 -3.32 -15.99
CA HIS A 44 -8.15 -3.24 -17.45
C HIS A 44 -6.92 -3.62 -18.28
N ARG A 45 -5.77 -3.93 -17.64
CA ARG A 45 -4.48 -4.12 -18.33
C ARG A 45 -4.12 -2.95 -19.26
N ALA A 46 -4.44 -1.73 -18.81
CA ALA A 46 -4.28 -0.49 -19.57
C ALA A 46 -2.93 0.22 -19.32
N HIS A 47 -2.08 -0.34 -18.45
CA HIS A 47 -0.72 0.17 -18.24
C HIS A 47 0.18 -0.17 -19.44
N ARG A 48 1.01 0.78 -19.86
CA ARG A 48 1.99 0.60 -20.96
C ARG A 48 3.23 -0.11 -20.45
N ILE A 49 3.12 -1.42 -20.22
CA ILE A 49 4.18 -2.30 -19.70
C ILE A 49 4.18 -3.64 -20.45
N GLY A 50 5.34 -4.30 -20.51
CA GLY A 50 5.44 -5.68 -21.00
C GLY A 50 4.82 -5.90 -22.36
N GLN A 51 3.78 -6.73 -22.39
CA GLN A 51 3.02 -7.11 -23.60
C GLN A 51 2.51 -5.92 -24.43
N PHE A 52 2.35 -4.74 -23.85
CA PHE A 52 2.02 -3.53 -24.61
C PHE A 52 3.12 -3.18 -25.61
N TRP A 53 4.39 -3.21 -25.17
CA TRP A 53 5.54 -2.81 -25.96
C TRP A 53 5.93 -3.82 -27.04
N LEU A 54 5.65 -5.11 -26.82
CA LEU A 54 5.85 -6.16 -27.84
C LEU A 54 5.05 -5.94 -29.14
N LYS A 55 4.05 -5.06 -29.11
CA LYS A 55 3.19 -4.74 -30.26
C LYS A 55 3.64 -3.46 -30.98
N ILE A 56 4.68 -2.79 -30.50
CA ILE A 56 5.15 -1.51 -31.01
C ILE A 56 6.53 -1.73 -31.64
N PRO A 57 6.61 -1.73 -32.98
CA PRO A 57 7.87 -1.94 -33.68
C PRO A 57 8.97 -0.97 -33.24
N GLY A 58 10.15 -1.50 -32.91
CA GLY A 58 11.33 -0.73 -32.49
C GLY A 58 11.33 -0.32 -31.01
N HIS A 59 10.41 -0.83 -30.21
CA HIS A 59 10.28 -0.56 -28.78
C HIS A 59 10.04 -1.82 -27.94
N GLU A 60 10.29 -3.00 -28.50
CA GLU A 60 10.06 -4.30 -27.87
C GLU A 60 10.99 -4.52 -26.66
N ASP A 61 12.16 -3.88 -26.65
CA ASP A 61 13.11 -3.84 -25.53
C ASP A 61 12.44 -3.37 -24.23
N ARG A 62 11.50 -2.43 -24.32
CA ARG A 62 10.73 -1.89 -23.17
C ARG A 62 9.75 -2.90 -22.56
N ALA A 63 9.58 -4.07 -23.17
CA ALA A 63 8.76 -5.14 -22.61
C ALA A 63 9.48 -5.92 -21.49
N VAL A 64 10.79 -5.71 -21.32
CA VAL A 64 11.64 -6.43 -20.36
C VAL A 64 12.20 -5.45 -19.34
N CYS A 65 12.34 -5.89 -18.10
CA CYS A 65 12.96 -5.09 -17.05
C CYS A 65 14.49 -5.14 -17.20
N GLU A 66 15.12 -4.02 -17.56
CA GLU A 66 16.58 -3.90 -17.76
C GLU A 66 17.45 -4.33 -16.57
N TRP A 67 16.88 -4.37 -15.36
CA TRP A 67 17.62 -4.76 -14.16
C TRP A 67 17.72 -6.26 -13.94
N CYS A 68 16.62 -6.98 -14.20
CA CYS A 68 16.51 -8.40 -13.85
C CYS A 68 16.16 -9.30 -15.04
N ASN A 69 16.01 -8.71 -16.23
CA ASN A 69 15.71 -9.36 -17.50
C ASN A 69 14.42 -10.18 -17.53
N GLU A 70 13.54 -9.99 -16.55
CA GLU A 70 12.19 -10.57 -16.55
C GLU A 70 11.23 -9.74 -17.39
N GLN A 71 10.22 -10.40 -17.96
CA GLN A 71 9.17 -9.71 -18.70
C GLN A 71 8.37 -8.79 -17.76
N ASP A 72 8.27 -7.52 -18.13
CA ASP A 72 7.61 -6.52 -17.31
C ASP A 72 6.11 -6.81 -17.24
N SER A 73 5.57 -6.93 -16.04
CA SER A 73 4.15 -7.10 -15.79
C SER A 73 3.78 -6.40 -14.50
N LEU A 74 2.48 -6.19 -14.26
CA LEU A 74 2.06 -5.55 -13.01
C LEU A 74 2.42 -6.44 -11.80
N GLU A 75 2.36 -7.76 -11.95
CA GLU A 75 2.78 -8.70 -10.92
C GLU A 75 4.30 -8.65 -10.70
N HIS A 76 5.07 -8.63 -11.80
CA HIS A 76 6.51 -8.49 -11.73
C HIS A 76 6.91 -7.21 -10.97
N ILE A 77 6.42 -6.06 -11.45
CA ILE A 77 6.76 -4.74 -10.91
C ILE A 77 6.40 -4.64 -9.43
N LEU A 78 5.20 -5.13 -9.06
CA LEU A 78 4.70 -4.96 -7.69
C LEU A 78 5.24 -6.01 -6.74
N LEU A 79 5.51 -7.25 -7.16
CA LEU A 79 5.70 -8.37 -6.23
C LEU A 79 6.97 -9.20 -6.46
N GLN A 80 7.64 -9.08 -7.61
CA GLN A 80 8.76 -9.97 -7.96
C GLN A 80 10.06 -9.25 -8.34
N CYS A 81 9.99 -8.00 -8.78
CA CYS A 81 11.15 -7.26 -9.30
C CYS A 81 12.26 -7.13 -8.25
N SER A 82 13.50 -7.45 -8.65
CA SER A 82 14.70 -7.35 -7.80
C SER A 82 15.38 -5.97 -7.86
N ALA A 83 14.84 -5.02 -8.62
CA ALA A 83 15.33 -3.64 -8.64
C ALA A 83 15.13 -2.99 -7.27
N VAL A 84 16.00 -2.03 -6.93
CA VAL A 84 15.94 -1.39 -5.61
C VAL A 84 14.62 -0.65 -5.45
N GLY A 85 13.90 -0.99 -4.39
CA GLY A 85 12.76 -0.23 -3.90
C GLY A 85 11.54 -1.08 -3.61
N GLN A 86 11.22 -2.07 -4.46
CA GLN A 86 10.06 -2.94 -4.26
C GLN A 86 10.12 -3.64 -2.90
N SER A 87 11.22 -4.36 -2.64
CA SER A 87 11.38 -5.14 -1.41
C SER A 87 11.37 -4.24 -0.18
N THR A 88 12.15 -3.17 -0.22
CA THR A 88 12.19 -2.14 0.84
C THR A 88 10.80 -1.60 1.20
N VAL A 89 9.95 -1.32 0.20
CA VAL A 89 8.59 -0.82 0.44
C VAL A 89 7.73 -1.90 1.10
N TRP A 90 7.80 -3.16 0.65
CA TRP A 90 7.04 -4.24 1.29
C TRP A 90 7.55 -4.62 2.66
N ASP A 91 8.85 -4.54 2.92
CA ASP A 91 9.41 -4.76 4.25
C ASP A 91 8.88 -3.73 5.24
N LEU A 92 8.84 -2.46 4.84
CA LEU A 92 8.23 -1.40 5.66
C LEU A 92 6.73 -1.63 5.87
N ALA A 93 6.00 -1.99 4.81
CA ALA A 93 4.58 -2.28 4.92
C ALA A 93 4.31 -3.48 5.85
N LYS A 94 5.07 -4.56 5.70
CA LYS A 94 5.00 -5.76 6.53
C LYS A 94 5.28 -5.44 7.99
N ALA A 95 6.33 -4.68 8.26
CA ALA A 95 6.69 -4.30 9.61
C ALA A 95 5.61 -3.39 10.25
N ALA A 96 5.05 -2.44 9.50
CA ALA A 96 3.90 -1.64 9.99
C ALA A 96 2.65 -2.49 10.25
N TRP A 97 2.39 -3.50 9.42
CA TRP A 97 1.27 -4.42 9.63
C TRP A 97 1.45 -5.32 10.86
N ASN A 98 2.66 -5.85 11.07
CA ASN A 98 2.95 -6.72 12.20
C ASN A 98 2.75 -6.03 13.55
N ARG A 99 2.96 -4.70 13.63
CA ARG A 99 2.65 -3.91 14.84
C ARG A 99 1.17 -3.91 15.22
N LYS A 100 0.27 -4.29 14.30
CA LYS A 100 -1.17 -4.47 14.56
C LYS A 100 -1.51 -5.84 15.15
N ASN A 101 -0.52 -6.59 15.67
CA ASN A 101 -0.67 -7.97 16.17
C ASN A 101 -1.42 -8.87 15.18
N SER A 102 -1.16 -8.66 13.89
CA SER A 102 -1.83 -9.33 12.78
C SER A 102 -0.79 -10.01 11.92
N SER A 103 -1.04 -11.26 11.52
CA SER A 103 -0.12 -12.02 10.69
C SER A 103 -0.03 -11.41 9.29
N TRP A 104 1.19 -11.29 8.76
CA TRP A 104 1.41 -10.94 7.36
C TRP A 104 1.21 -12.16 6.47
N VAL A 105 0.30 -12.03 5.51
CA VAL A 105 0.11 -13.02 4.44
C VAL A 105 0.79 -12.49 3.18
N PRO A 106 1.63 -13.30 2.50
CA PRO A 106 2.20 -12.90 1.21
C PRO A 106 1.11 -12.46 0.23
N LEU A 107 1.29 -11.27 -0.34
CA LEU A 107 0.33 -10.68 -1.26
C LEU A 107 0.43 -11.34 -2.64
N LYS A 108 -0.72 -11.57 -3.27
CA LYS A 108 -0.85 -11.89 -4.69
C LYS A 108 -1.33 -10.66 -5.44
N LEU A 109 -1.05 -10.54 -6.74
CA LEU A 109 -1.51 -9.40 -7.55
C LEU A 109 -3.04 -9.19 -7.40
N HIS A 110 -3.79 -10.28 -7.35
CA HIS A 110 -5.24 -10.26 -7.21
C HIS A 110 -5.71 -9.67 -5.86
N ASP A 111 -4.93 -9.77 -4.79
CA ASP A 111 -5.25 -9.12 -3.51
C ASP A 111 -5.22 -7.59 -3.64
N LEU A 112 -4.23 -7.06 -4.37
CA LEU A 112 -4.07 -5.63 -4.62
C LEU A 112 -5.18 -5.10 -5.53
N LEU A 113 -5.53 -5.85 -6.58
CA LEU A 113 -6.59 -5.46 -7.50
C LEU A 113 -7.99 -5.63 -6.90
N ALA A 114 -8.16 -6.50 -5.91
CA ALA A 114 -9.39 -6.71 -5.13
C ALA A 114 -9.40 -5.98 -3.79
N ILE A 115 -8.64 -4.88 -3.64
CA ILE A 115 -8.35 -4.25 -2.35
C ILE A 115 -9.57 -4.00 -1.47
N GLY A 116 -10.72 -3.67 -2.06
CA GLY A 116 -11.98 -3.47 -1.35
C GLY A 116 -12.51 -4.74 -0.68
N PRO A 117 -13.05 -5.72 -1.44
CA PRO A 117 -13.56 -6.95 -0.85
C PRO A 117 -12.50 -7.71 -0.05
N ARG A 118 -11.24 -7.75 -0.53
CA ARG A 118 -10.14 -8.43 0.15
C ARG A 118 -9.89 -7.90 1.57
N SER A 119 -10.01 -6.58 1.76
CA SER A 119 -9.79 -5.95 3.08
C SER A 119 -10.81 -6.35 4.14
N ARG A 120 -11.94 -6.97 3.78
CA ARG A 120 -12.98 -7.41 4.72
C ARG A 120 -12.70 -8.79 5.31
N VAL A 121 -11.84 -9.58 4.66
CA VAL A 121 -11.49 -10.95 5.05
C VAL A 121 -10.00 -11.16 4.87
N LEU A 122 -9.20 -10.51 5.74
CA LEU A 122 -7.74 -10.62 5.76
C LEU A 122 -7.26 -12.00 6.17
N MET A 123 -7.96 -12.60 7.14
CA MET A 123 -7.75 -13.95 7.64
C MET A 123 -8.92 -14.85 7.25
N PRO A 124 -8.67 -16.11 6.85
CA PRO A 124 -9.74 -17.06 6.53
C PRO A 124 -10.71 -17.24 7.70
N GLY A 125 -12.02 -17.22 7.42
CA GLY A 125 -13.07 -17.48 8.41
C GLY A 125 -13.24 -16.42 9.50
N LYS A 126 -12.57 -15.26 9.40
CA LYS A 126 -12.71 -14.16 10.35
C LYS A 126 -12.89 -12.81 9.65
N PRO A 127 -14.05 -12.15 9.83
CA PRO A 127 -14.24 -10.79 9.38
C PRO A 127 -13.19 -9.84 9.95
N THR A 128 -12.69 -8.95 9.11
CA THR A 128 -11.67 -7.98 9.48
C THR A 128 -12.31 -6.79 10.17
N ALA A 129 -11.79 -6.42 11.35
CA ALA A 129 -12.26 -5.24 12.07
C ALA A 129 -12.11 -3.98 11.20
N GLY A 130 -13.07 -3.04 11.29
CA GLY A 130 -13.15 -1.90 10.37
C GLY A 130 -11.89 -1.02 10.33
N HIS A 131 -11.24 -0.80 11.47
CA HIS A 131 -9.99 -0.04 11.55
C HIS A 131 -8.80 -0.78 10.93
N LEU A 132 -8.72 -2.12 11.06
CA LEU A 132 -7.71 -2.94 10.40
C LEU A 132 -7.93 -3.01 8.89
N ALA A 133 -9.17 -3.20 8.46
CA ALA A 133 -9.53 -3.20 7.04
C ALA A 133 -9.16 -1.85 6.39
N ARG A 134 -9.42 -0.75 7.10
CA ARG A 134 -9.04 0.60 6.70
C ARG A 134 -7.53 0.79 6.62
N PHE A 135 -6.81 0.41 7.67
CA PHE A 135 -5.35 0.48 7.69
C PHE A 135 -4.74 -0.32 6.54
N TRP A 136 -5.20 -1.55 6.33
CA TRP A 136 -4.74 -2.41 5.25
C TRP A 136 -4.98 -1.80 3.86
N ARG A 137 -6.17 -1.25 3.59
CA ARG A 137 -6.43 -0.56 2.32
C ARG A 137 -5.46 0.60 2.08
N ILE A 138 -5.20 1.42 3.10
CA ILE A 138 -4.25 2.53 2.97
C ILE A 138 -2.83 1.99 2.76
N LEU A 139 -2.37 1.12 3.64
CA LEU A 139 -1.02 0.56 3.65
C LEU A 139 -0.65 -0.12 2.32
N ILE A 140 -1.49 -1.03 1.85
CA ILE A 140 -1.22 -1.83 0.65
C ILE A 140 -1.34 -0.98 -0.62
N SER A 141 -2.38 -0.16 -0.71
CA SER A 141 -2.62 0.64 -1.93
C SER A 141 -1.55 1.71 -2.14
N GLU A 142 -1.13 2.38 -1.07
CA GLU A 142 -0.11 3.43 -1.12
C GLU A 142 1.28 2.84 -1.37
N SER A 143 1.59 1.68 -0.77
CA SER A 143 2.84 0.96 -1.02
C SER A 143 2.93 0.49 -2.47
N ALA A 144 1.88 -0.15 -2.99
CA ALA A 144 1.83 -0.59 -4.39
C ALA A 144 1.97 0.59 -5.38
N TYR A 145 1.27 1.70 -5.11
CA TYR A 145 1.37 2.88 -5.96
C TYR A 145 2.74 3.56 -5.86
N LEU A 146 3.38 3.56 -4.69
CA LEU A 146 4.75 4.03 -4.54
C LEU A 146 5.73 3.18 -5.35
N ILE A 147 5.63 1.85 -5.30
CA ILE A 147 6.47 0.94 -6.10
C ILE A 147 6.29 1.23 -7.59
N TRP A 148 5.05 1.41 -8.04
CA TRP A 148 4.76 1.82 -9.41
C TRP A 148 5.45 3.13 -9.79
N LYS A 149 5.37 4.17 -8.93
CA LYS A 149 6.05 5.45 -9.17
C LYS A 149 7.57 5.30 -9.22
N LEU A 150 8.17 4.53 -8.32
CA LEU A 150 9.60 4.28 -8.29
C LEU A 150 10.07 3.59 -9.59
N ARG A 151 9.29 2.64 -10.10
CA ARG A 151 9.53 2.02 -11.41
C ARG A 151 9.41 3.03 -12.55
N CYS A 152 8.37 3.86 -12.57
CA CYS A 152 8.19 4.88 -13.60
C CYS A 152 9.32 5.90 -13.60
N GLU A 153 9.79 6.35 -12.44
CA GLU A 153 10.95 7.23 -12.33
C GLU A 153 12.20 6.58 -12.92
N ARG A 154 12.49 5.33 -12.54
CA ARG A 154 13.65 4.58 -13.06
C ARG A 154 13.58 4.39 -14.58
N VAL A 155 12.47 3.89 -15.11
CA VAL A 155 12.36 3.46 -16.51
C VAL A 155 12.03 4.62 -17.47
N ILE A 156 11.39 5.68 -16.99
CA ILE A 156 10.95 6.81 -17.84
C ILE A 156 11.75 8.06 -17.50
N GLY A 157 11.70 8.49 -16.25
CA GLY A 157 12.34 9.74 -15.81
C GLY A 157 13.86 9.71 -15.79
N ARG A 158 14.45 8.52 -15.78
CA ARG A 158 15.90 8.25 -15.74
C ARG A 158 16.36 7.32 -16.86
N SER A 159 15.60 7.27 -17.96
CA SER A 159 15.88 6.39 -19.10
C SER A 159 17.24 6.66 -19.78
N GLU A 160 17.76 7.89 -19.66
CA GLU A 160 19.07 8.26 -20.19
C GLU A 160 20.23 7.91 -19.23
N ASP A 161 19.93 7.65 -17.95
CA ASP A 161 20.92 7.32 -16.93
C ASP A 161 21.10 5.79 -16.87
N ASN A 162 22.01 5.26 -17.68
CA ASN A 162 22.29 3.81 -17.73
C ASN A 162 22.52 3.21 -16.34
N HIS A 163 21.78 2.14 -16.03
CA HIS A 163 21.85 1.41 -14.76
C HIS A 163 21.52 2.23 -13.49
N TRP A 164 20.82 3.36 -13.63
CA TRP A 164 20.42 4.14 -12.47
C TRP A 164 19.49 3.34 -11.53
N GLN A 165 19.75 3.47 -10.22
CA GLN A 165 18.97 2.82 -9.17
C GLN A 165 18.67 3.79 -8.04
N HIS A 166 17.54 3.54 -7.38
CA HIS A 166 17.20 4.22 -6.14
C HIS A 166 18.17 3.86 -5.03
N LYS A 167 18.40 4.77 -4.09
CA LYS A 167 19.05 4.45 -2.81
C LYS A 167 17.99 3.97 -1.82
N THR A 168 18.26 2.90 -1.09
CA THR A 168 17.34 2.35 -0.07
C THR A 168 16.89 3.40 0.95
N ALA A 169 17.78 4.31 1.38
CA ALA A 169 17.43 5.41 2.27
C ALA A 169 16.41 6.37 1.67
N ASN A 170 16.52 6.70 0.38
CA ASN A 170 15.57 7.55 -0.33
C ASN A 170 14.21 6.85 -0.44
N VAL A 171 14.18 5.55 -0.75
CA VAL A 171 12.94 4.77 -0.80
C VAL A 171 12.23 4.76 0.56
N ARG A 172 12.99 4.54 1.66
CA ARG A 172 12.46 4.62 3.02
C ARG A 172 11.86 5.98 3.33
N ALA A 173 12.58 7.06 2.99
CA ALA A 173 12.08 8.43 3.16
C ALA A 173 10.80 8.69 2.34
N CYS A 174 10.73 8.22 1.08
CA CYS A 174 9.54 8.35 0.24
C CYS A 174 8.34 7.59 0.82
N TRP A 175 8.56 6.38 1.36
CA TRP A 175 7.51 5.59 1.99
C TRP A 175 7.01 6.25 3.27
N LEU A 176 7.91 6.69 4.16
CA LEU A 176 7.57 7.41 5.39
C LEU A 176 6.82 8.70 5.08
N SER A 177 7.26 9.47 4.08
CA SER A 177 6.57 10.68 3.63
C SER A 177 5.15 10.37 3.12
N THR A 178 5.00 9.27 2.37
CA THR A 178 3.69 8.82 1.85
C THR A 178 2.74 8.46 3.00
N MET A 179 3.19 7.65 3.97
CA MET A 179 2.34 7.25 5.10
C MET A 179 2.04 8.42 6.05
N ASN A 180 3.02 9.29 6.32
CA ASN A 180 2.80 10.52 7.10
C ASN A 180 1.80 11.46 6.42
N SER A 181 1.82 11.58 5.09
CA SER A 181 0.83 12.36 4.36
C SER A 181 -0.59 11.81 4.57
N ARG A 182 -0.75 10.48 4.58
CA ARG A 182 -2.05 9.83 4.87
C ARG A 182 -2.51 10.04 6.30
N LEU A 183 -1.61 9.87 7.28
CA LEU A 183 -1.89 10.13 8.69
C LEU A 183 -2.36 11.57 8.91
N ARG A 184 -1.66 12.56 8.35
CA ARG A 184 -2.04 13.98 8.46
C ARG A 184 -3.36 14.29 7.76
N GLN A 185 -3.61 13.67 6.61
CA GLN A 185 -4.89 13.82 5.91
C GLN A 185 -6.04 13.29 6.76
N ASP A 186 -5.87 12.14 7.41
CA ASP A 186 -6.87 11.57 8.31
C ASP A 186 -7.11 12.45 9.53
N ALA A 187 -6.04 12.91 10.19
CA ALA A 187 -6.13 13.83 11.32
C ALA A 187 -6.84 15.13 10.94
N THR A 188 -6.52 15.68 9.77
CA THR A 188 -7.25 16.84 9.25
C THR A 188 -8.72 16.50 9.04
N GLY A 189 -9.01 15.33 8.48
CA GLY A 189 -10.35 14.82 8.20
C GLY A 189 -11.23 14.63 9.43
N THR A 190 -10.69 14.54 10.65
CA THR A 190 -11.51 14.48 11.89
C THR A 190 -12.06 15.83 12.33
N SER A 191 -11.63 16.92 11.70
CA SER A 191 -12.05 18.27 12.08
C SER A 191 -13.55 18.49 11.91
N HIS A 192 -14.20 19.05 12.94
CA HIS A 192 -15.63 19.38 12.94
C HIS A 192 -16.06 20.29 11.78
N LYS A 193 -15.12 21.05 11.18
CA LYS A 193 -15.37 21.91 10.01
C LYS A 193 -15.91 21.14 8.79
N PHE A 194 -15.70 19.82 8.76
CA PHE A 194 -16.22 18.94 7.70
C PHE A 194 -17.63 18.39 7.99
N GLY A 195 -18.23 18.72 9.14
CA GLY A 195 -19.61 18.35 9.48
C GLY A 195 -19.84 16.84 9.34
N ARG A 196 -20.87 16.45 8.56
CA ARG A 196 -21.22 15.04 8.30
C ARG A 196 -20.16 14.28 7.48
N LEU A 197 -19.22 14.97 6.86
CA LEU A 197 -18.10 14.37 6.12
C LEU A 197 -16.86 14.14 7.00
N ALA A 198 -16.88 14.61 8.25
CA ALA A 198 -15.78 14.42 9.17
C ALA A 198 -15.55 12.93 9.45
N LEU A 199 -14.29 12.53 9.54
CA LEU A 199 -13.90 11.20 9.96
C LEU A 199 -14.12 11.05 11.47
N GLU A 200 -14.59 9.87 11.87
CA GLU A 200 -14.72 9.54 13.28
C GLU A 200 -13.33 9.43 13.92
N LYS A 201 -13.10 10.18 15.00
CA LYS A 201 -11.80 10.24 15.68
C LYS A 201 -11.31 8.88 16.17
N ASN A 202 -12.17 8.11 16.82
CA ASN A 202 -11.80 6.80 17.37
C ASN A 202 -11.39 5.83 16.25
N LEU A 203 -12.11 5.82 15.12
CA LEU A 203 -11.71 5.06 13.95
C LEU A 203 -10.32 5.46 13.44
N VAL A 204 -10.02 6.77 13.35
CA VAL A 204 -8.70 7.27 12.92
C VAL A 204 -7.61 6.87 13.90
N ILE A 205 -7.84 7.06 15.21
CA ILE A 205 -6.89 6.67 16.26
C ILE A 205 -6.56 5.18 16.15
N LYS A 206 -7.58 4.30 16.18
CA LYS A 206 -7.40 2.84 16.02
C LYS A 206 -6.76 2.45 14.68
N THR A 207 -7.00 3.21 13.62
CA THR A 207 -6.36 2.95 12.31
C THR A 207 -4.84 3.11 12.42
N TRP A 208 -4.34 4.12 13.14
CA TRP A 208 -2.92 4.45 13.21
C TRP A 208 -2.22 4.01 14.49
N GLU A 209 -2.95 3.38 15.41
CA GLU A 209 -2.41 2.86 16.67
C GLU A 209 -1.23 1.89 16.44
N TYR A 210 -0.24 1.91 17.32
CA TYR A 210 0.99 1.10 17.31
C TYR A 210 2.00 1.42 16.19
N VAL A 211 1.66 2.26 15.19
CA VAL A 211 2.59 2.60 14.08
C VAL A 211 3.17 4.01 14.17
N ILE A 212 2.74 4.80 15.16
CA ILE A 212 3.19 6.16 15.43
C ILE A 212 4.42 6.14 16.35
N LYS A 213 5.38 7.06 16.10
CA LYS A 213 6.56 7.21 16.96
C LYS A 213 6.16 7.78 18.33
N GLY A 214 6.61 7.15 19.41
CA GLY A 214 6.45 7.65 20.78
C GLY A 214 4.99 7.82 21.19
N GLU A 215 4.12 6.90 20.75
CA GLU A 215 2.68 6.97 20.97
C GLU A 215 2.28 7.04 22.45
N ASP A 216 3.08 6.44 23.33
CA ASP A 216 3.02 6.52 24.78
C ASP A 216 3.16 7.96 25.32
N MET A 217 3.84 8.83 24.57
CA MET A 217 4.08 10.23 24.93
C MET A 217 3.10 11.22 24.28
N ILE A 218 2.20 10.73 23.42
CA ILE A 218 1.24 11.56 22.70
C ILE A 218 -0.12 11.46 23.39
N SER A 219 -0.89 12.56 23.41
CA SER A 219 -2.24 12.53 23.98
C SER A 219 -3.12 11.48 23.30
N THR A 220 -4.02 10.86 24.05
CA THR A 220 -5.01 9.90 23.54
C THR A 220 -5.80 10.42 22.33
N ASP A 221 -6.09 11.73 22.26
CA ASP A 221 -6.66 12.39 21.07
C ASP A 221 -5.63 13.28 20.34
N TRP A 222 -4.61 12.65 19.78
CA TRP A 222 -3.58 13.31 18.99
C TRP A 222 -4.11 13.99 17.72
N THR A 223 -5.31 13.62 17.26
CA THR A 223 -5.92 14.18 16.04
C THR A 223 -6.32 15.65 16.19
N SER A 224 -6.47 16.14 17.42
CA SER A 224 -6.87 17.53 17.73
C SER A 224 -5.69 18.47 17.97
N GLN A 225 -4.46 17.96 18.02
CA GLN A 225 -3.29 18.75 18.43
C GLN A 225 -2.72 19.56 17.26
N LYS A 226 -2.85 20.89 17.33
CA LYS A 226 -2.39 21.81 16.27
C LYS A 226 -0.85 21.93 16.16
N ARG A 227 -0.08 21.46 17.16
CA ARG A 227 1.34 21.79 17.34
C ARG A 227 2.28 20.58 17.49
N VAL A 228 1.76 19.35 17.49
CA VAL A 228 2.59 18.15 17.65
C VAL A 228 2.81 17.50 16.29
N LEU A 229 4.08 17.34 15.90
CA LEU A 229 4.48 16.58 14.72
C LEU A 229 4.31 15.08 15.01
N VAL A 230 3.07 14.59 14.86
CA VAL A 230 2.78 13.16 14.89
C VAL A 230 3.23 12.54 13.56
N GLY A 231 3.94 11.42 13.64
CA GLY A 231 4.40 10.72 12.45
C GLY A 231 4.66 9.24 12.68
N ILE A 232 4.70 8.50 11.57
CA ILE A 232 5.06 7.09 11.53
C ILE A 232 6.46 6.90 12.08
N ASP A 233 6.61 5.86 12.90
CA ASP A 233 7.90 5.48 13.48
C ASP A 233 8.92 5.14 12.40
N PRO A 234 10.01 5.91 12.23
CA PRO A 234 11.02 5.61 11.22
C PRO A 234 11.74 4.28 11.51
N GLU A 235 11.69 3.79 12.74
CA GLU A 235 12.32 2.54 13.17
C GLU A 235 11.39 1.32 13.08
N LEU A 236 10.26 1.46 12.38
CA LEU A 236 9.27 0.39 12.23
C LEU A 236 9.85 -0.93 11.73
N ALA A 237 10.85 -0.87 10.86
CA ALA A 237 11.49 -2.02 10.23
C ALA A 237 12.91 -2.29 10.74
N ARG A 238 13.35 -1.67 11.85
CA ARG A 238 14.55 -2.15 12.54
C ARG A 238 14.23 -3.50 13.17
N GLU A 239 15.15 -4.45 13.05
CA GLU A 239 15.06 -5.68 13.83
C GLU A 239 15.09 -5.29 15.33
N PRO A 240 14.27 -5.93 16.16
CA PRO A 240 14.32 -5.68 17.59
C PRO A 240 15.72 -6.01 18.09
N GLU A 241 16.39 -5.04 18.72
CA GLU A 241 17.60 -5.30 19.51
C GLU A 241 17.25 -6.39 20.53
N PRO A 242 18.12 -7.40 20.75
CA PRO A 242 17.87 -8.42 21.76
C PRO A 242 17.73 -7.77 23.14
N GLY A 243 16.49 -7.55 23.58
CA GLY A 243 16.14 -6.88 24.83
C GLY A 243 14.93 -5.95 24.77
N ASP A 244 14.47 -5.50 23.59
CA ASP A 244 13.30 -4.62 23.48
C ASP A 244 11.99 -5.44 23.46
N HIS A 245 11.68 -6.06 24.60
CA HIS A 245 10.35 -6.62 24.84
C HIS A 245 9.43 -5.49 25.28
N ARG A 246 8.75 -4.85 24.33
CA ARG A 246 7.54 -4.09 24.64
C ARG A 246 6.50 -5.06 25.17
N VAL A 247 6.37 -5.12 26.49
CA VAL A 247 5.30 -5.83 27.19
C VAL A 247 3.98 -5.14 26.84
N PRO A 248 2.99 -5.82 26.26
CA PRO A 248 1.66 -5.26 26.11
C PRO A 248 1.01 -5.16 27.49
N HIS A 249 0.62 -3.94 27.88
CA HIS A 249 -0.36 -3.72 28.94
C HIS A 249 -1.77 -3.65 28.34
#